data_AF-L0DQX0-F1
#
_entry.id   AF-L0DQX0-F1
#
_cell.length_a   1.000
_cell.length_b   1.000
_cell.length_c   1.000
_cell.angle_alpha   90.00
_cell.angle_beta   90.00
_cell.angle_gamma   90.00
#
_symmetry.space_group_name_H-M   'P 1'
#
loop_
_entity.id
_entity.type
_entity.pdbx_description
1 polymer ?
#
loop_
_entity_poly.entity_id
_entity_poly.type
_entity_poly.pdbx_seq_one_letter_code
_entity_poly.pdbx_strand_id
1 'polypeptide(L)'
;MERSILTRFAPLFCIALTLFGVPRSSARADIIPGYTVTDLGTGTAQVSTDADGNGIVIAPDGQRTYTFPNTNNHLANLQSVLPLVPPLNNAPIYNPMTYGDPNNAYSRTEDGFLNQNGLFVGRNIYGVAGHAAGAGSVVFASQRQSDGSFGSLNILWGSPNNYSTSGQIAEAKFLNNQDQVLGMGGVPYGPNSYYAKNFYLFDMKSNTRTDLKELLPSWQLDSELGLDDQGRILLFAHQWDQQSGAQYHSLLLTPSNLLLSDPVTVPEPTSLATLMLGMGYLVFRRSRRHEAQGAC
;
A
#
# COMPACT_ATOMS: atom_id res chain seq x y z
N MET A 1 14.18 73.61 -33.09
CA MET A 1 14.78 72.94 -31.92
C MET A 1 13.73 72.01 -31.35
N GLU A 2 14.17 70.77 -31.12
CA GLU A 2 13.61 69.67 -30.32
C GLU A 2 12.24 69.04 -30.68
N ARG A 3 12.37 67.75 -31.05
CA ARG A 3 11.34 66.71 -31.17
C ARG A 3 11.18 66.01 -29.81
N SER A 4 9.97 65.52 -29.49
CA SER A 4 9.72 64.22 -28.81
C SER A 4 8.20 64.00 -28.73
N ILE A 5 7.53 63.17 -29.54
CA ILE A 5 7.45 61.69 -29.53
C ILE A 5 7.11 61.12 -28.14
N LEU A 6 5.81 61.06 -27.83
CA LEU A 6 5.26 60.14 -26.83
C LEU A 6 4.40 59.09 -27.52
N THR A 7 5.07 57.96 -27.70
CA THR A 7 4.57 56.60 -27.89
C THR A 7 3.43 56.25 -26.93
N ARG A 8 2.33 55.71 -27.49
CA ARG A 8 1.43 54.80 -26.77
C ARG A 8 1.24 53.54 -27.63
N PHE A 9 2.18 52.61 -27.50
CA PHE A 9 1.96 51.21 -27.83
C PHE A 9 1.37 50.56 -26.58
N ALA A 10 0.12 50.10 -26.68
CA ALA A 10 -0.46 49.17 -25.73
C ALA A 10 0.00 47.76 -26.10
N PRO A 11 0.68 47.00 -25.22
CA PRO A 11 0.78 45.57 -25.39
C PRO A 11 -0.46 44.91 -24.77
N LEU A 12 -1.23 44.24 -25.62
CA LEU A 12 -2.21 43.22 -25.24
C LEU A 12 -1.52 42.15 -24.39
N PHE A 13 -1.83 42.13 -23.10
CA PHE A 13 -1.45 41.05 -22.19
C PHE A 13 -2.51 39.94 -22.31
N CYS A 14 -2.33 39.04 -23.27
CA CYS A 14 -3.14 37.83 -23.37
C CYS A 14 -2.72 36.86 -22.25
N ILE A 15 -3.44 36.89 -21.13
CA ILE A 15 -3.37 35.84 -20.11
C ILE A 15 -4.18 34.65 -20.62
N ALA A 16 -3.49 33.68 -21.23
CA ALA A 16 -4.04 32.35 -21.46
C ALA A 16 -4.04 31.59 -20.12
N LEU A 17 -5.15 31.71 -19.38
CA LEU A 17 -5.41 30.92 -18.17
C LEU A 17 -5.94 29.55 -18.61
N THR A 18 -5.06 28.62 -18.97
CA THR A 18 -5.42 27.20 -19.13
C THR A 18 -5.59 26.58 -17.75
N LEU A 19 -6.77 26.76 -17.17
CA LEU A 19 -7.31 25.99 -16.06
C LEU A 19 -7.60 24.55 -16.54
N PHE A 20 -6.55 23.73 -16.71
CA PHE A 20 -6.71 22.29 -16.59
C PHE A 20 -6.71 21.96 -15.08
N GLY A 21 -7.81 22.31 -14.43
CA GLY A 21 -8.12 21.81 -13.10
C GLY A 21 -8.39 20.32 -13.22
N VAL A 22 -7.38 19.50 -12.98
CA VAL A 22 -7.63 18.10 -12.61
C VAL A 22 -8.57 18.17 -11.40
N PRO A 23 -9.76 17.54 -11.44
CA PRO A 23 -10.62 17.49 -10.27
C PRO A 23 -9.84 16.78 -9.16
N ARG A 24 -9.32 17.56 -8.21
CA ARG A 24 -8.79 17.04 -6.94
C ARG A 24 -10.01 16.62 -6.13
N SER A 25 -10.49 15.41 -6.36
CA SER A 25 -11.36 14.74 -5.40
C SER A 25 -10.51 14.39 -4.19
N SER A 26 -10.43 15.30 -3.22
CA SER A 26 -9.90 14.97 -1.90
C SER A 26 -10.83 13.92 -1.31
N ALA A 27 -10.34 12.68 -1.16
CA ALA A 27 -11.11 11.64 -0.47
C ALA A 27 -11.51 12.14 0.92
N ARG A 28 -12.75 11.86 1.31
CA ARG A 28 -13.25 12.19 2.65
C ARG A 28 -12.54 11.27 3.64
N ALA A 29 -12.00 11.84 4.72
CA ALA A 29 -11.66 11.06 5.89
C ALA A 29 -12.98 10.60 6.50
N ASP A 30 -13.32 9.34 6.27
CA ASP A 30 -14.45 8.66 6.89
C ASP A 30 -13.92 7.33 7.43
N ILE A 31 -14.46 6.89 8.56
CA ILE A 31 -14.07 5.61 9.16
C ILE A 31 -14.84 4.55 8.39
N ILE A 32 -14.16 3.67 7.65
CA ILE A 32 -14.80 2.47 7.11
C ILE A 32 -15.34 1.68 8.32
N PRO A 33 -16.66 1.52 8.48
CA PRO A 33 -17.19 0.92 9.68
C PRO A 33 -16.78 -0.55 9.78
N GLY A 34 -16.20 -0.89 10.93
CA GLY A 34 -16.10 -2.25 11.46
C GLY A 34 -14.84 -3.00 11.03
N TYR A 35 -13.74 -2.79 11.75
CA TYR A 35 -12.69 -3.81 11.87
C TYR A 35 -12.70 -4.38 13.28
N THR A 36 -12.70 -5.71 13.39
CA THR A 36 -12.38 -6.41 14.63
C THR A 36 -10.87 -6.58 14.71
N VAL A 37 -10.28 -6.11 15.80
CA VAL A 37 -8.83 -6.17 16.03
C VAL A 37 -8.52 -7.42 16.85
N THR A 38 -7.69 -8.31 16.30
CA THR A 38 -7.18 -9.50 16.99
C THR A 38 -5.69 -9.33 17.25
N ASP A 39 -5.29 -9.31 18.51
CA ASP A 39 -3.88 -9.37 18.90
C ASP A 39 -3.38 -10.82 18.72
N LEU A 40 -2.39 -10.99 17.84
CA LEU A 40 -1.77 -12.29 17.59
C LEU A 40 -0.70 -12.63 18.64
N GLY A 41 -0.33 -11.68 19.49
CA GLY A 41 0.65 -11.83 20.55
C GLY A 41 1.94 -11.05 20.27
N THR A 42 2.84 -11.08 21.26
CA THR A 42 4.12 -10.37 21.22
C THR A 42 5.08 -10.96 20.18
N GLY A 43 5.69 -10.10 19.38
CA GLY A 43 6.59 -10.45 18.28
C GLY A 43 5.96 -10.25 16.90
N THR A 44 6.70 -10.69 15.87
CA THR A 44 6.31 -10.53 14.48
C THR A 44 5.70 -11.83 13.96
N ALA A 45 4.46 -11.77 13.46
CA ALA A 45 3.81 -12.88 12.79
C ALA A 45 4.56 -13.23 11.51
N GLN A 46 4.67 -14.52 11.22
CA GLN A 46 5.31 -14.98 9.99
C GLN A 46 4.25 -15.06 8.89
N VAL A 47 4.58 -14.53 7.70
CA VAL A 47 3.75 -14.68 6.51
C VAL A 47 4.45 -15.66 5.58
N SER A 48 3.75 -16.72 5.21
CA SER A 48 4.21 -17.75 4.27
C SER A 48 3.14 -18.01 3.21
N THR A 49 3.41 -18.88 2.24
CA THR A 49 2.41 -19.36 1.28
C THR A 49 2.25 -20.86 1.42
N ASP A 50 1.02 -21.36 1.35
CA ASP A 50 0.75 -22.79 1.27
C ASP A 50 1.09 -23.36 -0.11
N ALA A 51 0.88 -24.67 -0.27
CA ALA A 51 1.16 -25.38 -1.52
C ALA A 51 0.26 -24.94 -2.69
N ASP A 52 -0.90 -24.36 -2.39
CA ASP A 52 -1.86 -23.83 -3.37
C ASP A 52 -1.60 -22.34 -3.67
N GLY A 53 -0.60 -21.73 -3.01
CA GLY A 53 -0.22 -20.34 -3.17
C GLY A 53 -1.02 -19.36 -2.30
N ASN A 54 -1.92 -19.83 -1.42
CA ASN A 54 -2.60 -18.94 -0.48
C ASN A 54 -1.62 -18.50 0.60
N GLY A 55 -1.68 -17.22 0.98
CA GLY A 55 -0.90 -16.78 2.14
C GLY A 55 -1.37 -17.47 3.41
N ILE A 56 -0.45 -17.73 4.34
CA ILE A 56 -0.70 -18.19 5.70
C ILE A 56 -0.01 -17.21 6.63
N VAL A 57 -0.74 -16.76 7.65
CA VAL A 57 -0.18 -16.02 8.79
C VAL A 57 -0.06 -16.97 9.96
N ILE A 58 1.17 -17.13 10.46
CA ILE A 58 1.49 -17.87 11.68
C ILE A 58 1.67 -16.85 12.78
N ALA A 59 0.85 -16.93 13.83
CA ALA A 59 0.98 -16.06 14.99
C ALA A 59 2.37 -16.22 15.65
N PRO A 60 2.89 -15.20 16.35
CA PRO A 60 4.19 -15.27 17.01
C PRO A 60 4.37 -16.47 17.97
N ASP A 61 3.27 -16.99 18.53
CA ASP A 61 3.28 -18.19 19.38
C ASP A 61 3.51 -19.51 18.61
N GLY A 62 3.43 -19.50 17.28
CA GLY A 62 3.55 -20.68 16.41
C GLY A 62 2.37 -21.65 16.47
N GLN A 63 1.36 -21.39 17.29
CA GLN A 63 0.24 -22.31 17.55
C GLN A 63 -1.02 -21.96 16.76
N ARG A 64 -1.19 -20.69 16.39
CA ARG A 64 -2.36 -20.22 15.63
C ARG A 64 -1.97 -19.90 14.21
N THR A 65 -2.71 -20.47 13.27
CA THR A 65 -2.60 -20.17 11.84
C THR A 65 -3.89 -19.58 11.31
N TYR A 66 -3.74 -18.58 10.44
CA TYR A 66 -4.82 -17.94 9.72
C TYR A 66 -4.51 -18.09 8.22
N THR A 67 -5.46 -18.59 7.45
CA THR A 67 -5.37 -18.44 5.99
C THR A 67 -5.40 -16.94 5.70
N PHE A 68 -4.61 -16.45 4.74
CA PHE A 68 -4.45 -15.04 4.39
C PHE A 68 -4.23 -14.92 2.87
N PRO A 69 -5.27 -15.17 2.07
CA PRO A 69 -5.14 -15.27 0.62
C PRO A 69 -4.76 -13.90 0.05
N ASN A 70 -3.51 -13.78 -0.40
CA ASN A 70 -3.00 -12.55 -0.98
C ASN A 70 -2.57 -12.82 -2.42
N THR A 71 -3.34 -12.31 -3.37
CA THR A 71 -2.93 -12.30 -4.77
C THR A 71 -1.75 -11.35 -4.93
N ASN A 72 -0.59 -11.85 -5.37
CA ASN A 72 0.55 -11.00 -5.67
C ASN A 72 0.22 -10.08 -6.86
N ASN A 73 -0.12 -8.83 -6.55
CA ASN A 73 -0.49 -7.81 -7.52
C ASN A 73 0.68 -6.87 -7.86
N HIS A 74 1.88 -7.12 -7.33
CA HIS A 74 3.04 -6.28 -7.61
C HIS A 74 3.52 -6.46 -9.06
N LEU A 75 3.71 -5.36 -9.78
CA LEU A 75 4.18 -5.40 -11.15
C LEU A 75 5.68 -5.70 -11.21
N ALA A 76 6.05 -6.87 -11.73
CA ALA A 76 7.45 -7.23 -11.99
C ALA A 76 8.08 -6.37 -13.10
N ASN A 77 7.26 -5.85 -14.04
CA ASN A 77 7.72 -4.99 -15.12
C ASN A 77 6.83 -3.74 -15.23
N LEU A 78 7.15 -2.72 -14.45
CA LEU A 78 6.44 -1.44 -14.49
C LEU A 78 6.54 -0.75 -15.86
N GLN A 79 7.64 -0.95 -16.60
CA GLN A 79 7.91 -0.28 -17.88
C GLN A 79 6.90 -0.64 -18.99
N SER A 80 6.23 -1.78 -18.89
CA SER A 80 5.16 -2.13 -19.85
C SER A 80 3.86 -1.37 -19.61
N VAL A 81 3.67 -0.81 -18.41
CA VAL A 81 2.44 -0.12 -17.98
C VAL A 81 2.60 1.40 -18.07
N LEU A 82 3.77 1.94 -17.72
CA LEU A 82 4.01 3.39 -17.66
C LEU A 82 3.59 4.17 -18.93
N PRO A 83 3.85 3.70 -20.16
CA PRO A 83 3.45 4.43 -21.36
C PRO A 83 1.94 4.57 -21.54
N LEU A 84 1.15 3.74 -20.85
CA LEU A 84 -0.31 3.69 -20.96
C LEU A 84 -1.00 4.53 -19.87
N VAL A 85 -0.27 4.93 -18.84
CA VAL A 85 -0.79 5.70 -17.70
C VAL A 85 -0.71 7.20 -18.01
N PRO A 86 -1.76 7.99 -17.75
CA PRO A 86 -1.69 9.43 -17.92
C PRO A 86 -0.57 10.06 -17.08
N PRO A 87 0.03 11.18 -17.50
CA PRO A 87 1.06 11.86 -16.72
C PRO A 87 0.48 12.44 -15.43
N LEU A 88 1.15 12.20 -14.30
CA LEU A 88 0.57 12.48 -12.97
C LEU A 88 0.63 13.93 -12.50
N ASN A 89 1.72 14.63 -12.83
CA ASN A 89 1.95 16.03 -12.50
C ASN A 89 3.15 16.51 -13.33
N ASN A 90 3.11 17.77 -13.77
CA ASN A 90 4.29 18.43 -14.32
C ASN A 90 5.32 18.57 -13.19
N ALA A 91 6.60 18.39 -13.52
CA ALA A 91 7.68 18.65 -12.59
C ALA A 91 7.56 20.09 -12.04
N PRO A 92 7.95 20.37 -10.78
CA PRO A 92 7.76 21.68 -10.15
C PRO A 92 8.74 22.72 -10.72
N ILE A 93 8.55 23.12 -11.97
CA ILE A 93 9.49 23.94 -12.76
C ILE A 93 9.63 25.37 -12.20
N TYR A 94 8.60 25.91 -11.53
CA TYR A 94 8.54 27.28 -11.00
C TYR A 94 8.64 27.36 -9.48
N ASN A 95 9.61 26.66 -8.88
CA ASN A 95 9.91 26.75 -7.44
C ASN A 95 11.19 27.58 -7.24
N PRO A 96 11.29 28.49 -6.25
CA PRO A 96 12.57 29.13 -5.91
C PRO A 96 13.75 28.14 -5.77
N MET A 97 13.47 26.90 -5.39
CA MET A 97 14.43 25.80 -5.25
C MET A 97 14.90 25.21 -6.59
N THR A 98 14.18 25.40 -7.70
CA THR A 98 14.69 25.04 -9.05
C THR A 98 15.60 26.10 -9.64
N TYR A 99 15.73 27.27 -9.01
CA TYR A 99 16.34 28.47 -9.60
C TYR A 99 15.77 28.82 -11.00
N GLY A 100 14.55 28.38 -11.29
CA GLY A 100 13.92 28.54 -12.60
C GLY A 100 14.46 27.61 -13.69
N ASP A 101 15.30 26.62 -13.37
CA ASP A 101 15.80 25.62 -14.32
C ASP A 101 14.91 24.36 -14.32
N PRO A 102 14.12 24.13 -15.40
CA PRO A 102 13.28 22.95 -15.53
C PRO A 102 14.07 21.64 -15.51
N ASN A 103 15.35 21.64 -15.89
CA ASN A 103 16.17 20.43 -15.98
C ASN A 103 16.47 19.82 -14.60
N ASN A 104 16.39 20.63 -13.55
CA ASN A 104 16.56 20.15 -12.19
C ASN A 104 15.26 19.61 -11.60
N ALA A 105 14.11 19.85 -12.23
CA ALA A 105 12.84 19.36 -11.75
C ALA A 105 12.60 17.93 -12.26
N TYR A 106 12.11 17.04 -11.39
CA TYR A 106 11.74 15.69 -11.77
C TYR A 106 10.32 15.37 -11.31
N SER A 107 9.67 14.49 -12.07
CA SER A 107 8.41 13.81 -11.73
C SER A 107 8.46 12.46 -12.41
N ARG A 108 8.50 11.38 -11.64
CA ARG A 108 8.57 10.02 -12.19
C ARG A 108 7.72 9.08 -11.36
N THR A 109 7.12 8.12 -12.04
CA THR A 109 6.41 7.03 -11.38
C THR A 109 7.41 5.94 -11.02
N GLU A 110 7.34 5.48 -9.78
CA GLU A 110 8.11 4.37 -9.24
C GLU A 110 7.17 3.35 -8.63
N ASP A 111 7.54 2.08 -8.79
CA ASP A 111 6.79 0.92 -8.32
C ASP A 111 5.33 0.90 -8.83
N GLY A 112 4.65 -0.21 -8.64
CA GLY A 112 3.24 -0.26 -8.97
C GLY A 112 2.61 -1.62 -8.78
N PHE A 113 1.30 -1.58 -8.60
CA PHE A 113 0.45 -2.75 -8.47
C PHE A 113 -0.60 -2.72 -9.56
N LEU A 114 -0.99 -3.89 -10.06
CA LEU A 114 -2.11 -4.07 -10.97
C LEU A 114 -2.88 -5.31 -10.53
N ASN A 115 -4.11 -5.13 -10.05
CA ASN A 115 -4.96 -6.26 -9.66
C ASN A 115 -5.73 -6.84 -10.84
N GLN A 116 -6.43 -7.94 -10.59
CA GLN A 116 -7.22 -8.65 -11.61
C GLN A 116 -8.39 -7.83 -12.16
N ASN A 117 -8.88 -6.85 -11.39
CA ASN A 117 -9.92 -5.92 -11.83
C ASN A 117 -9.38 -4.84 -12.77
N GLY A 118 -8.07 -4.79 -13.01
CA GLY A 118 -7.43 -3.79 -13.84
C GLY A 118 -7.17 -2.46 -13.13
N LEU A 119 -7.27 -2.41 -11.79
CA LEU A 119 -6.89 -1.23 -11.02
C LEU A 119 -5.35 -1.17 -10.94
N PHE A 120 -4.78 -0.14 -11.54
CA PHE A 120 -3.37 0.19 -11.36
C PHE A 120 -3.21 1.16 -10.18
N VAL A 121 -2.24 0.89 -9.32
CA VAL A 121 -1.82 1.79 -8.25
C VAL A 121 -0.33 2.04 -8.41
N GLY A 122 0.08 3.30 -8.38
CA GLY A 122 1.47 3.69 -8.48
C GLY A 122 1.86 4.76 -7.47
N ARG A 123 3.16 4.99 -7.35
CA ARG A 123 3.72 6.13 -6.61
C ARG A 123 4.39 7.07 -7.61
N ASN A 124 4.05 8.36 -7.55
CA ASN A 124 4.82 9.38 -8.24
C ASN A 124 5.70 10.10 -7.24
N ILE A 125 7.00 10.15 -7.51
CA ILE A 125 7.95 10.99 -6.77
C ILE A 125 8.29 12.18 -7.65
N TYR A 126 8.19 13.36 -7.07
CA TYR A 126 8.48 14.62 -7.74
C TYR A 126 9.35 15.50 -6.85
N GLY A 127 10.09 16.43 -7.45
CA GLY A 127 10.90 17.36 -6.70
C GLY A 127 11.96 18.04 -7.55
N VAL A 128 13.04 18.45 -6.89
CA VAL A 128 14.19 19.12 -7.52
C VAL A 128 15.46 18.35 -7.17
N ALA A 129 16.26 18.02 -8.18
CA ALA A 129 17.55 17.37 -8.02
C ALA A 129 18.45 18.19 -7.09
N GLY A 130 19.13 17.50 -6.16
CA GLY A 130 19.98 18.13 -5.15
C GLY A 130 19.25 18.85 -4.00
N HIS A 131 17.91 18.92 -4.00
CA HIS A 131 17.14 19.67 -2.99
C HIS A 131 16.08 18.80 -2.33
N ALA A 132 16.43 18.19 -1.20
CA ALA A 132 15.52 17.33 -0.43
C ALA A 132 14.26 18.07 0.08
N ALA A 133 14.37 19.38 0.34
CA ALA A 133 13.27 20.20 0.86
C ALA A 133 12.14 20.50 -0.15
N GLY A 134 12.32 20.13 -1.43
CA GLY A 134 11.30 20.28 -2.47
C GLY A 134 10.75 18.96 -3.01
N ALA A 135 11.16 17.83 -2.45
CA ALA A 135 10.73 16.51 -2.91
C ALA A 135 9.43 16.10 -2.21
N GLY A 136 8.48 15.59 -2.98
CA GLY A 136 7.21 15.05 -2.51
C GLY A 136 6.88 13.74 -3.20
N SER A 137 5.88 13.05 -2.67
CA SER A 137 5.39 11.80 -3.23
C SER A 137 3.88 11.75 -3.15
N VAL A 138 3.24 11.13 -4.15
CA VAL A 138 1.80 10.89 -4.16
C VAL A 138 1.53 9.45 -4.57
N VAL A 139 0.62 8.81 -3.86
CA VAL A 139 0.04 7.54 -4.27
C VAL A 139 -1.20 7.85 -5.08
N PHE A 140 -1.32 7.16 -6.21
CA PHE A 140 -2.43 7.36 -7.13
C PHE A 140 -2.93 6.03 -7.66
N ALA A 141 -4.16 6.03 -8.16
CA ALA A 141 -4.75 4.91 -8.85
C ALA A 141 -5.35 5.30 -10.20
N SER A 142 -5.42 4.34 -11.12
CA SER A 142 -6.16 4.48 -12.37
C SER A 142 -6.73 3.14 -12.82
N GLN A 143 -7.94 3.18 -13.36
CA GLN A 143 -8.65 2.00 -13.84
C GLN A 143 -8.27 1.73 -15.30
N ARG A 144 -7.87 0.49 -15.61
CA ARG A 144 -7.68 0.04 -16.98
C ARG A 144 -9.04 -0.06 -17.69
N GLN A 145 -9.10 0.50 -18.89
CA GLN A 145 -10.26 0.47 -19.77
C GLN A 145 -10.24 -0.77 -20.67
N SER A 146 -11.35 -1.04 -21.35
CA SER A 146 -11.50 -2.20 -22.23
C SER A 146 -10.56 -2.18 -23.44
N ASP A 147 -10.11 -1.00 -23.87
CA ASP A 147 -9.12 -0.85 -24.95
C ASP A 147 -7.67 -1.03 -24.48
N GLY A 148 -7.48 -1.30 -23.18
CA GLY A 148 -6.19 -1.50 -22.54
C GLY A 148 -5.52 -0.22 -22.05
N SER A 149 -6.06 0.96 -22.35
CA SER A 149 -5.60 2.25 -21.82
C SER A 149 -5.97 2.43 -20.34
N PHE A 150 -5.40 3.44 -19.69
CA PHE A 150 -5.77 3.80 -18.32
C PHE A 150 -6.62 5.07 -18.28
N GLY A 151 -7.64 5.07 -17.43
CA GLY A 151 -8.50 6.22 -17.19
C GLY A 151 -7.82 7.33 -16.40
N SER A 152 -8.63 8.31 -15.98
CA SER A 152 -8.16 9.43 -15.16
C SER A 152 -7.52 8.96 -13.86
N LEU A 153 -6.55 9.74 -13.40
CA LEU A 153 -5.79 9.45 -12.18
C LEU A 153 -6.56 9.95 -10.96
N ASN A 154 -6.69 9.08 -9.96
CA ASN A 154 -7.21 9.43 -8.65
C ASN A 154 -6.04 9.50 -7.66
N ILE A 155 -5.83 10.66 -7.06
CA ILE A 155 -4.82 10.81 -5.99
C ILE A 155 -5.43 10.25 -4.70
N LEU A 156 -4.79 9.23 -4.14
CA LEU A 156 -5.28 8.56 -2.93
C LEU A 156 -4.81 9.30 -1.67
N TRP A 157 -3.50 9.54 -1.61
CA TRP A 157 -2.85 10.36 -0.59
C TRP A 157 -1.49 10.83 -1.08
N GLY A 158 -0.87 11.76 -0.35
CA GLY A 158 0.45 12.26 -0.67
C GLY A 158 1.22 12.66 0.57
N SER A 159 2.52 12.78 0.40
CA SER A 159 3.46 13.32 1.37
C SER A 159 4.17 14.50 0.71
N PRO A 160 3.87 15.75 1.14
CA PRO A 160 4.40 16.92 0.47
C PRO A 160 5.89 17.16 0.74
N ASN A 161 6.48 16.50 1.75
CA ASN A 161 7.87 16.67 2.16
C ASN A 161 8.54 15.30 2.41
N ASN A 162 9.37 14.86 1.47
CA ASN A 162 10.19 13.66 1.59
C ASN A 162 11.58 14.05 2.18
N TYR A 163 11.64 14.45 3.46
CA TYR A 163 12.94 14.68 4.09
C TYR A 163 13.66 13.35 4.29
N SER A 164 14.76 13.14 3.54
CA SER A 164 15.91 12.22 3.73
C SER A 164 15.72 10.81 4.32
N THR A 165 14.50 10.35 4.59
CA THR A 165 14.19 9.15 5.34
C THR A 165 13.04 8.44 4.64
N SER A 166 13.21 7.15 4.37
CA SER A 166 12.25 6.29 3.67
C SER A 166 10.87 6.25 4.37
N GLY A 167 10.81 6.52 5.67
CA GLY A 167 9.57 6.47 6.46
C GLY A 167 8.57 7.61 6.23
N GLN A 168 8.86 8.56 5.35
CA GLN A 168 8.01 9.74 5.10
C GLN A 168 7.41 9.78 3.70
N ILE A 169 7.79 8.84 2.84
CA ILE A 169 7.34 8.78 1.45
C ILE A 169 5.92 8.21 1.44
N ALA A 170 5.01 8.86 0.71
CA ALA A 170 3.72 8.28 0.41
C ALA A 170 3.92 7.07 -0.51
N GLU A 171 3.53 5.91 -0.02
CA GLU A 171 3.78 4.63 -0.68
C GLU A 171 2.59 3.70 -0.51
N ALA A 172 2.17 3.05 -1.59
CA ALA A 172 1.32 1.87 -1.52
C ALA A 172 2.19 0.64 -1.26
N LYS A 173 1.81 -0.17 -0.28
CA LYS A 173 2.49 -1.42 0.06
C LYS A 173 1.72 -2.64 -0.43
N PHE A 174 0.39 -2.55 -0.43
CA PHE A 174 -0.47 -3.64 -0.86
C PHE A 174 -1.68 -3.13 -1.64
N LEU A 175 -2.14 -3.96 -2.58
CA LEU A 175 -3.37 -3.81 -3.34
C LEU A 175 -4.06 -5.18 -3.35
N ASN A 176 -5.34 -5.24 -3.01
CA ASN A 176 -6.12 -6.47 -3.08
C ASN A 176 -7.14 -6.48 -4.23
N ASN A 177 -7.81 -7.62 -4.44
CA ASN A 177 -8.86 -7.78 -5.44
C ASN A 177 -10.21 -7.14 -5.07
N GLN A 178 -10.32 -6.50 -3.88
CA GLN A 178 -11.47 -5.68 -3.52
C GLN A 178 -11.32 -4.20 -3.93
N ASP A 179 -10.21 -3.85 -4.59
CA ASP A 179 -9.83 -2.49 -4.94
C ASP A 179 -9.50 -1.63 -3.70
N GLN A 180 -8.93 -2.27 -2.68
CA GLN A 180 -8.41 -1.59 -1.51
C GLN A 180 -6.89 -1.46 -1.58
N VAL A 181 -6.39 -0.30 -1.17
CA VAL A 181 -4.97 0.03 -1.17
C VAL A 181 -4.53 0.30 0.25
N LEU A 182 -3.52 -0.44 0.71
CA LEU A 182 -2.90 -0.24 2.02
C LEU A 182 -1.49 0.32 1.84
N GLY A 183 -1.15 1.31 2.64
CA GLY A 183 0.20 1.85 2.66
C GLY A 183 0.38 2.99 3.64
N MET A 184 1.42 3.79 3.42
CA MET A 184 1.88 4.81 4.36
C MET A 184 2.06 6.17 3.70
N GLY A 185 2.20 7.20 4.52
CA GLY A 185 2.66 8.51 4.11
C GLY A 185 2.83 9.45 5.30
N GLY A 186 3.58 10.54 5.09
CA GLY A 186 3.72 11.60 6.08
C GLY A 186 2.52 12.54 6.14
N VAL A 187 2.31 13.19 7.29
CA VAL A 187 1.36 14.31 7.44
C VAL A 187 2.06 15.64 7.15
N PRO A 188 1.42 16.59 6.44
CA PRO A 188 1.95 17.95 6.31
C PRO A 188 2.20 18.64 7.66
N TYR A 189 3.25 19.47 7.69
CA TYR A 189 3.80 20.17 8.85
C TYR A 189 2.76 20.99 9.65
N GLY A 190 2.79 20.83 10.97
CA GLY A 190 2.50 21.90 11.92
C GLY A 190 3.82 22.31 12.60
N PRO A 191 4.00 23.58 13.02
CA PRO A 191 5.30 24.16 13.41
C PRO A 191 6.10 23.44 14.50
N ASN A 192 5.47 22.59 15.32
CA ASN A 192 6.05 21.94 16.50
C ASN A 192 5.90 20.41 16.51
N SER A 193 5.55 19.75 15.40
CA SER A 193 5.26 18.31 15.41
C SER A 193 6.42 17.49 14.85
N TYR A 194 6.95 16.56 15.65
CA TYR A 194 7.86 15.51 15.18
C TYR A 194 7.15 14.65 14.11
N TYR A 195 7.91 14.21 13.10
CA TYR A 195 7.42 13.49 11.93
C TYR A 195 6.66 12.21 12.32
N ALA A 196 5.36 12.17 12.03
CA ALA A 196 4.54 10.98 12.24
C ALA A 196 4.36 10.23 10.91
N LYS A 197 4.77 8.96 10.91
CA LYS A 197 4.41 7.99 9.88
C LYS A 197 2.96 7.59 10.11
N ASN A 198 2.10 7.85 9.13
CA ASN A 198 0.71 7.42 9.16
C ASN A 198 0.49 6.26 8.19
N PHE A 199 -0.55 5.49 8.48
CA PHE A 199 -0.92 4.29 7.77
C PHE A 199 -2.36 4.45 7.30
N TYR A 200 -2.59 4.19 6.02
CA TYR A 200 -3.87 4.45 5.38
C TYR A 200 -4.39 3.19 4.71
N LEU A 201 -5.67 2.92 4.89
CA LEU A 201 -6.44 2.07 3.99
C LEU A 201 -7.30 2.98 3.11
N PHE A 202 -7.22 2.79 1.80
CA PHE A 202 -8.10 3.46 0.85
C PHE A 202 -8.97 2.44 0.16
N ASP A 203 -10.29 2.65 0.17
CA ASP A 203 -11.26 1.84 -0.57
C ASP A 203 -11.71 2.61 -1.81
N MET A 204 -11.42 2.06 -2.99
CA MET A 204 -11.77 2.70 -4.26
C MET A 204 -13.27 2.73 -4.54
N LYS A 205 -14.05 1.77 -4.00
CA LYS A 205 -15.50 1.68 -4.23
C LYS A 205 -16.24 2.76 -3.45
N SER A 206 -15.85 3.00 -2.20
CA SER A 206 -16.42 4.05 -1.37
C SER A 206 -15.69 5.39 -1.47
N ASN A 207 -14.55 5.44 -2.18
CA ASN A 207 -13.67 6.61 -2.28
C ASN A 207 -13.31 7.18 -0.89
N THR A 208 -13.07 6.28 0.06
CA THR A 208 -12.84 6.61 1.47
C THR A 208 -11.43 6.26 1.87
N ARG A 209 -10.77 7.20 2.54
CA ARG A 209 -9.47 6.99 3.17
C ARG A 209 -9.64 6.89 4.68
N THR A 210 -9.25 5.77 5.26
CA THR A 210 -9.24 5.55 6.71
C THR A 210 -7.81 5.60 7.22
N ASP A 211 -7.58 6.44 8.24
CA ASP A 211 -6.33 6.44 9.00
C ASP A 211 -6.37 5.31 10.02
N LEU A 212 -5.44 4.35 9.92
CA LEU A 212 -5.44 3.18 10.80
C LEU A 212 -5.16 3.54 12.26
N LYS A 213 -4.58 4.72 12.53
CA LYS A 213 -4.42 5.22 13.90
C LYS A 213 -5.76 5.52 14.57
N GLU A 214 -6.78 5.92 13.80
CA GLU A 214 -8.12 6.16 14.33
C GLU A 214 -8.82 4.85 14.71
N LEU A 215 -8.52 3.75 14.01
CA LEU A 215 -9.01 2.41 14.34
C LEU A 215 -8.27 1.80 15.54
N LEU A 216 -7.04 2.21 15.78
CA LEU A 216 -6.14 1.64 16.78
C LEU A 216 -5.57 2.71 17.73
N PRO A 217 -6.40 3.46 18.46
CA PRO A 217 -5.96 4.64 19.20
C PRO A 217 -4.99 4.32 20.35
N SER A 218 -4.98 3.08 20.85
CA SER A 218 -4.07 2.62 21.90
C SER A 218 -2.76 2.03 21.37
N TRP A 219 -2.58 1.94 20.05
CA TRP A 219 -1.42 1.31 19.41
C TRP A 219 -0.61 2.34 18.61
N GLN A 220 0.71 2.20 18.65
CA GLN A 220 1.60 2.88 17.75
C GLN A 220 1.97 1.93 16.61
N LEU A 221 1.66 2.32 15.37
CA LEU A 221 1.89 1.48 14.19
C LEU A 221 3.33 1.62 13.70
N ASP A 222 4.00 0.49 13.43
CA ASP A 222 5.38 0.44 12.96
C ASP A 222 5.46 0.05 11.48
N SER A 223 4.69 -0.96 11.05
CA SER A 223 4.68 -1.44 9.67
C SER A 223 3.37 -2.13 9.29
N GLU A 224 3.03 -2.06 8.00
CA GLU A 224 2.09 -2.94 7.35
C GLU A 224 2.81 -4.23 6.99
N LEU A 225 2.17 -5.38 7.25
CA LEU A 225 2.69 -6.70 6.93
C LEU A 225 1.86 -7.39 5.83
N GLY A 226 0.60 -7.01 5.65
CA GLY A 226 -0.23 -7.59 4.61
C GLY A 226 -1.61 -6.95 4.47
N LEU A 227 -2.17 -7.10 3.28
CA LEU A 227 -3.58 -6.92 2.95
C LEU A 227 -3.99 -8.13 2.12
N ASP A 228 -5.08 -8.80 2.50
CA ASP A 228 -5.57 -9.96 1.77
C ASP A 228 -6.76 -9.63 0.86
N ASP A 229 -7.18 -10.59 0.04
CA ASP A 229 -8.31 -10.44 -0.90
C ASP A 229 -9.69 -10.39 -0.23
N GLN A 230 -9.75 -10.61 1.09
CA GLN A 230 -10.95 -10.44 1.89
C GLN A 230 -10.99 -9.07 2.59
N GLY A 231 -9.93 -8.26 2.47
CA GLY A 231 -9.80 -6.96 3.11
C GLY A 231 -9.27 -7.04 4.53
N ARG A 232 -8.75 -8.19 4.99
CA ARG A 232 -8.06 -8.29 6.27
C ARG A 232 -6.68 -7.66 6.18
N ILE A 233 -6.27 -7.02 7.26
CA ILE A 233 -5.02 -6.28 7.34
C ILE A 233 -4.16 -6.89 8.44
N LEU A 234 -2.90 -7.16 8.12
CA LEU A 234 -1.90 -7.57 9.09
C LEU A 234 -0.96 -6.39 9.35
N LEU A 235 -0.83 -5.99 10.61
CA LEU A 235 0.00 -4.88 11.05
C LEU A 235 1.03 -5.34 12.08
N PHE A 236 2.15 -4.63 12.14
CA PHE A 236 3.10 -4.66 13.25
C PHE A 236 3.00 -3.33 14.00
N ALA A 237 2.78 -3.41 15.31
CA ALA A 237 2.52 -2.26 16.15
C ALA A 237 3.10 -2.48 17.55
N HIS A 238 3.20 -1.42 18.35
CA HIS A 238 3.56 -1.53 19.75
C HIS A 238 2.63 -0.75 20.67
N GLN A 239 2.61 -1.16 21.93
CA GLN A 239 2.06 -0.39 23.05
C GLN A 239 3.17 -0.08 24.03
N TRP A 240 3.09 1.11 24.64
CA TRP A 240 3.99 1.47 25.71
C TRP A 240 3.43 0.97 27.04
N ASP A 241 4.18 0.09 27.70
CA ASP A 241 3.93 -0.32 29.08
C ASP A 241 4.94 0.37 30.01
N GLN A 242 4.46 0.86 31.16
CA GLN A 242 5.30 1.63 32.09
C GLN A 242 6.38 0.79 32.77
N GLN A 243 6.21 -0.53 32.87
CA GLN A 243 7.13 -1.43 33.57
C GLN A 243 8.10 -2.13 32.61
N SER A 244 7.63 -2.45 31.40
CA SER A 244 8.36 -3.28 30.43
C SER A 244 8.75 -2.54 29.15
N GLY A 245 8.38 -1.27 28.99
CA GLY A 245 8.69 -0.45 27.82
C GLY A 245 7.79 -0.75 26.62
N ALA A 246 8.31 -0.55 25.41
CA ALA A 246 7.56 -0.82 24.19
C ALA A 246 7.41 -2.33 23.96
N GLN A 247 6.17 -2.83 23.99
CA GLN A 247 5.83 -4.20 23.65
C GLN A 247 5.33 -4.25 22.21
N TYR A 248 6.00 -5.03 21.36
CA TYR A 248 5.68 -5.15 19.93
C TYR A 248 4.78 -6.35 19.67
N HIS A 249 3.72 -6.16 18.88
CA HIS A 249 2.69 -7.14 18.58
C HIS A 249 2.38 -7.17 17.09
N SER A 250 1.84 -8.30 16.66
CA SER A 250 1.20 -8.42 15.35
C SER A 250 -0.30 -8.37 15.51
N LEU A 251 -0.96 -7.49 14.76
CA LEU A 251 -2.39 -7.27 14.82
C LEU A 251 -3.04 -7.74 13.53
N LEU A 252 -4.07 -8.57 13.64
CA LEU A 252 -4.95 -8.93 12.52
C LEU A 252 -6.25 -8.14 12.63
N LEU A 253 -6.47 -7.25 11.68
CA LEU A 253 -7.70 -6.48 11.53
C LEU A 253 -8.59 -7.21 10.54
N THR A 254 -9.79 -7.59 10.98
CA THR A 254 -10.77 -8.30 10.16
C THR A 254 -12.02 -7.44 9.92
N PRO A 255 -12.48 -7.25 8.67
CA PRO A 255 -13.75 -6.58 8.42
C PRO A 255 -14.91 -7.22 9.20
N SER A 256 -15.71 -6.43 9.91
CA SER A 256 -16.74 -6.93 10.84
C SER A 256 -17.89 -7.69 10.16
N ASN A 257 -18.03 -7.56 8.85
CA ASN A 257 -18.99 -8.31 8.03
C ASN A 257 -18.43 -9.66 7.53
N LEU A 258 -17.15 -9.95 7.79
CA LEU A 258 -16.53 -11.22 7.41
C LEU A 258 -16.76 -12.25 8.51
N LEU A 259 -17.56 -13.28 8.20
CA LEU A 259 -17.69 -14.46 9.05
C LEU A 259 -16.48 -15.35 8.83
N LEU A 260 -15.56 -15.39 9.80
CA LEU A 260 -14.38 -16.23 9.75
C LEU A 260 -14.62 -17.61 10.38
N SER A 261 -14.03 -18.65 9.77
CA SER A 261 -13.80 -19.96 10.38
C SER A 261 -12.37 -20.10 10.96
N ASP A 262 -11.61 -19.00 11.02
CA ASP A 262 -10.26 -18.89 11.59
C ASP A 262 -10.30 -18.50 13.08
N PRO A 263 -9.28 -18.84 13.90
CA PRO A 263 -8.07 -19.58 13.55
C PRO A 263 -8.23 -21.09 13.57
N VAL A 264 -7.45 -21.79 12.75
CA VAL A 264 -7.22 -23.23 12.91
C VAL A 264 -6.06 -23.42 13.89
N THR A 265 -6.26 -24.22 14.93
CA THR A 265 -5.18 -24.60 15.84
C THR A 265 -4.19 -25.51 15.11
N VAL A 266 -2.92 -25.12 15.10
CA VAL A 266 -1.85 -25.98 14.58
C VAL A 266 -1.74 -27.19 15.52
N PRO A 267 -1.89 -28.43 15.04
CA PRO A 267 -1.64 -29.60 15.86
C PRO A 267 -0.19 -29.55 16.34
N GLU A 268 0.07 -29.86 17.61
CA GLU A 268 1.44 -29.89 18.16
C GLU A 268 2.39 -30.66 17.22
N PRO A 269 3.69 -30.33 17.16
CA PRO A 269 4.64 -30.94 16.22
C PRO A 269 4.62 -32.48 16.21
N THR A 270 4.34 -33.09 17.37
CA THR A 270 4.12 -34.53 17.58
C THR A 270 2.91 -35.07 16.81
N SER A 271 1.82 -34.31 16.75
CA SER A 271 0.57 -34.65 16.06
C SER A 271 0.75 -34.61 14.54
N LEU A 272 1.50 -33.64 14.02
CA LEU A 272 1.79 -33.50 12.59
C LEU A 272 2.75 -34.60 12.09
N ALA A 273 3.76 -34.95 12.88
CA ALA A 273 4.62 -36.11 12.64
C ALA A 273 3.82 -37.42 12.65
N THR A 274 2.86 -37.57 13.58
CA THR A 274 2.00 -38.76 13.67
C THR A 274 1.05 -38.87 12.47
N LEU A 275 0.51 -37.74 11.99
CA LEU A 275 -0.33 -37.69 10.79
C LEU A 275 0.47 -38.05 9.53
N MET A 276 1.68 -37.50 9.38
CA MET A 276 2.61 -37.79 8.28
C MET A 276 3.04 -39.26 8.27
N LEU A 277 3.37 -39.82 9.43
CA LEU A 277 3.70 -41.25 9.59
C LEU A 277 2.50 -42.16 9.31
N GLY A 278 1.29 -41.75 9.72
CA GLY A 278 0.05 -42.48 9.43
C GLY A 278 -0.28 -42.53 7.94
N MET A 279 -0.11 -41.41 7.21
CA MET A 279 -0.29 -41.38 5.76
C MET A 279 0.80 -42.16 5.02
N GLY A 280 2.07 -42.05 5.46
CA GLY A 280 3.18 -42.85 4.93
C GLY A 280 2.92 -44.36 5.07
N TYR A 281 2.39 -44.79 6.20
CA TYR A 281 2.03 -46.19 6.44
C TYR A 281 0.90 -46.69 5.51
N LEU A 282 -0.12 -45.86 5.25
CA LEU A 282 -1.22 -46.21 4.34
C LEU A 282 -0.76 -46.30 2.87
N VAL A 283 0.11 -45.39 2.43
CA VAL A 283 0.70 -45.43 1.08
C VAL A 283 1.59 -46.66 0.89
N PHE A 284 2.43 -46.97 1.88
CA PHE A 284 3.31 -48.15 1.85
C PHE A 284 2.52 -49.47 1.83
N ARG A 285 1.40 -49.52 2.57
CA ARG A 285 0.52 -50.70 2.59
C ARG A 285 -0.24 -50.91 1.28
N ARG A 286 -0.55 -49.83 0.55
CA ARG A 286 -1.22 -49.90 -0.76
C ARG A 286 -0.27 -50.35 -1.87
N SER A 287 1.00 -49.91 -1.83
CA SER A 287 2.05 -50.35 -2.77
C SER A 287 2.31 -51.87 -2.70
N ARG A 288 2.42 -52.45 -1.50
CA ARG A 288 2.61 -53.91 -1.35
C ARG A 288 1.43 -54.77 -1.80
N ARG A 289 0.20 -54.22 -1.84
CA ARG A 289 -0.97 -54.95 -2.37
C ARG A 289 -0.97 -54.99 -3.91
N HIS A 290 -0.36 -54.02 -4.57
CA HIS A 290 -0.23 -54.01 -6.03
C HIS A 290 0.96 -54.85 -6.53
N GLU A 291 2.06 -54.94 -5.76
CA GLU A 291 3.17 -55.86 -6.11
C GLU A 291 2.78 -57.34 -5.99
N ALA A 292 1.89 -57.70 -5.04
CA ALA A 292 1.41 -59.06 -4.87
C ALA A 292 0.43 -59.54 -5.96
N GLN A 293 -0.04 -58.66 -6.86
CA GLN A 293 -0.96 -58.98 -7.94
C GLN A 293 -0.29 -59.01 -9.34
N GLY A 294 1.00 -58.69 -9.43
CA GLY A 294 1.76 -58.66 -10.70
C GLY A 294 2.63 -59.90 -10.96
N ALA A 295 2.54 -60.93 -10.12
CA ALA A 295 3.30 -62.17 -10.26
C ALA A 295 2.36 -63.35 -10.56
N CYS A 296 1.88 -63.42 -11.80
CA CYS A 296 1.38 -64.62 -12.48
C CYS A 296 1.66 -64.46 -13.97
#